data_AF-M2SJB1-F1
#
_entry.id   AF-M2SJB1-F1
#
_cell.length_a   1.000
_cell.length_b   1.000
_cell.length_c   1.000
_cell.angle_alpha   90.00
_cell.angle_beta   90.00
_cell.angle_gamma   90.00
#
_symmetry.space_group_name_H-M   'P 1'
#
loop_
_entity.id
_entity.type
_entity.pdbx_description
1 polymer ?
#
loop_
_entity_poly.entity_id
_entity_poly.type
_entity_poly.pdbx_seq_one_letter_code
_entity_poly.pdbx_strand_id
1 'polypeptide(L)'
;MVAIARSFGAARVAARGFSNAARQPQQSTLVAARSAFRNNAARNIIQKRGIVAESTAAAMVAAAKIQGAGLATIGLAGAGVGIGTVFGGLIQGVARNPSLRGQLFQYAVLGFAFAEATGLFALMMSFLLLYVA
;
A
#
# COMPACT_ATOMS: atom_id res chain seq x y z
N MET A 1 -11.46 27.64 68.52
CA MET A 1 -12.53 27.87 69.52
C MET A 1 -13.65 28.61 68.80
N VAL A 2 -14.62 27.93 68.20
CA VAL A 2 -15.86 27.36 68.81
C VAL A 2 -16.81 28.45 69.34
N ALA A 3 -18.08 28.26 68.96
CA ALA A 3 -19.32 28.89 69.41
C ALA A 3 -19.78 30.13 68.61
N ILE A 4 -20.76 30.01 67.70
CA ILE A 4 -22.20 29.80 67.95
C ILE A 4 -22.85 31.07 68.53
N ALA A 5 -23.62 31.76 67.69
CA ALA A 5 -24.78 32.54 68.11
C ALA A 5 -25.89 32.38 67.06
N ARG A 6 -26.81 31.45 67.36
CA ARG A 6 -28.16 31.44 66.81
C ARG A 6 -28.96 32.53 67.51
N SER A 7 -29.63 33.39 66.77
CA SER A 7 -30.83 34.13 67.23
C SER A 7 -31.57 34.64 65.99
N PHE A 8 -32.58 33.90 65.52
CA PHE A 8 -34.00 34.21 65.75
C PHE A 8 -34.37 35.66 65.44
N GLY A 9 -35.10 35.84 64.34
CA GLY A 9 -35.66 37.13 63.96
C GLY A 9 -36.42 37.05 62.65
N ALA A 10 -37.68 36.60 62.74
CA ALA A 10 -38.82 37.06 61.97
C ALA A 10 -38.56 37.69 60.57
N ALA A 11 -39.01 37.01 59.52
CA ALA A 11 -39.96 37.59 58.57
C ALA A 11 -40.35 36.55 57.50
N ARG A 12 -41.57 36.04 57.63
CA ARG A 12 -42.35 35.56 56.49
C ARG A 12 -42.46 36.70 55.47
N VAL A 13 -41.67 36.65 54.41
CA VAL A 13 -41.93 37.33 53.14
C VAL A 13 -41.54 36.33 52.06
N ALA A 14 -42.48 35.50 51.62
CA ALA A 14 -43.26 35.83 50.43
C ALA A 14 -42.34 36.11 49.24
N ALA A 15 -41.74 35.06 48.69
CA ALA A 15 -41.45 35.01 47.26
C ALA A 15 -41.38 33.54 46.85
N ARG A 16 -42.53 33.03 46.38
CA ARG A 16 -42.56 31.91 45.43
C ARG A 16 -41.77 32.34 44.19
N GLY A 17 -40.45 32.19 44.25
CA GLY A 17 -39.56 32.28 43.10
C GLY A 17 -39.57 30.92 42.40
N PHE A 18 -40.56 30.76 41.53
CA PHE A 18 -40.64 29.80 40.44
C PHE A 18 -39.41 28.90 40.28
N SER A 19 -39.59 27.64 40.67
CA SER A 19 -38.89 26.51 40.09
C SER A 19 -39.00 26.62 38.56
N ASN A 20 -37.91 27.04 37.91
CA ASN A 20 -37.69 26.91 36.47
C ASN A 20 -37.55 25.41 36.13
N ALA A 21 -38.65 24.70 36.28
CA ALA A 21 -38.89 23.33 35.84
C ALA A 21 -39.97 23.38 34.75
N ALA A 22 -39.77 24.22 33.72
CA ALA A 22 -40.55 24.21 32.49
C ALA A 22 -39.97 25.24 31.52
N ARG A 23 -39.04 24.80 30.65
CA ARG A 23 -38.80 25.33 29.29
C ARG A 23 -37.59 24.60 28.69
N GLN A 24 -37.76 23.30 28.44
CA GLN A 24 -37.19 22.73 27.24
C GLN A 24 -38.18 23.09 26.12
N PRO A 25 -37.94 24.13 25.29
CA PRO A 25 -38.63 24.17 24.02
C PRO A 25 -38.04 23.05 23.18
N GLN A 26 -38.85 22.03 22.90
CA GLN A 26 -38.71 21.12 21.77
C GLN A 26 -38.68 21.94 20.48
N GLN A 27 -37.57 22.60 20.21
CA GLN A 27 -37.33 23.28 18.95
C GLN A 27 -36.27 22.50 18.21
N SER A 28 -36.80 21.56 17.44
CA SER A 28 -36.29 21.17 16.14
C SER A 28 -35.53 19.85 16.03
N THR A 29 -36.24 18.75 16.28
CA THR A 29 -35.90 17.42 15.73
C THR A 29 -35.76 17.46 14.20
N LEU A 30 -36.52 18.32 13.50
CA LEU A 30 -36.43 18.52 12.05
C LEU A 30 -35.21 19.35 11.59
N VAL A 31 -34.78 20.39 12.32
CA VAL A 31 -33.52 21.12 12.01
C VAL A 31 -32.30 20.33 12.45
N ALA A 32 -32.38 19.52 13.52
CA ALA A 32 -31.36 18.56 13.88
C ALA A 32 -31.24 17.42 12.85
N ALA A 33 -32.35 16.92 12.32
CA ALA A 33 -32.34 15.95 11.22
C ALA A 33 -31.82 16.55 9.92
N ARG A 34 -32.17 17.80 9.60
CA ARG A 34 -31.63 18.54 8.44
C ARG A 34 -30.14 18.88 8.59
N SER A 35 -29.69 19.23 9.80
CA SER A 35 -28.27 19.49 10.06
C SER A 35 -27.47 18.19 10.05
N ALA A 36 -28.01 17.09 10.55
CA ALA A 36 -27.43 15.76 10.44
C ALA A 36 -27.37 15.30 8.97
N PHE A 37 -28.43 15.49 8.17
CA PHE A 37 -28.43 15.16 6.74
C PHE A 37 -27.48 16.04 5.93
N ARG A 38 -27.42 17.35 6.22
CA ARG A 38 -26.45 18.29 5.62
C ARG A 38 -25.01 17.94 5.99
N ASN A 39 -24.77 17.56 7.25
CA ASN A 39 -23.45 17.13 7.72
C ASN A 39 -23.06 15.78 7.09
N ASN A 40 -24.01 14.86 6.91
CA ASN A 40 -23.78 13.58 6.25
C ASN A 40 -23.58 13.76 4.74
N ALA A 41 -24.32 14.63 4.05
CA ALA A 41 -24.15 14.92 2.63
C ALA A 41 -22.81 15.62 2.36
N ALA A 42 -22.41 16.60 3.18
CA ALA A 42 -21.12 17.25 3.09
C ALA A 42 -19.96 16.27 3.34
N ARG A 43 -20.12 15.35 4.29
CA ARG A 43 -19.15 14.26 4.53
C ARG A 43 -19.02 13.31 3.35
N ASN A 44 -20.14 12.89 2.74
CA ASN A 44 -20.13 12.02 1.56
C ASN A 44 -19.46 12.69 0.33
N ILE A 45 -19.61 14.01 0.15
CA ILE A 45 -18.97 14.75 -0.94
C ILE A 45 -17.45 14.89 -0.73
N ILE A 46 -17.01 15.15 0.50
CA ILE A 46 -15.58 15.25 0.84
C ILE A 46 -14.90 13.87 0.78
N GLN A 47 -15.59 12.82 1.22
CA GLN A 47 -15.08 11.45 1.22
C GLN A 47 -14.94 10.86 -0.19
N LYS A 48 -15.78 11.29 -1.16
CA LYS A 48 -15.70 10.86 -2.57
C LYS A 48 -14.42 11.33 -3.29
N ARG A 49 -13.75 12.38 -2.80
CA ARG A 49 -12.46 12.83 -3.37
C ARG A 49 -11.26 12.07 -2.80
N GLY A 50 -11.31 11.70 -1.53
CA GLY A 50 -10.25 10.92 -0.87
C GLY A 50 -10.18 9.48 -1.36
N ILE A 51 -11.32 8.79 -1.46
CA ILE A 51 -11.37 7.38 -1.88
C ILE A 51 -10.88 7.20 -3.33
N VAL A 52 -11.21 8.14 -4.23
CA VAL A 52 -10.81 8.05 -5.65
C VAL A 52 -9.33 8.39 -5.83
N ALA A 53 -8.78 9.34 -5.07
CA ALA A 53 -7.35 9.64 -5.14
C ALA A 53 -6.49 8.47 -4.63
N GLU A 54 -6.89 7.83 -3.53
CA GLU A 54 -6.21 6.66 -2.97
C GLU A 54 -6.38 5.42 -3.87
N SER A 55 -7.58 5.19 -4.42
CA SER A 55 -7.80 4.07 -5.35
C SER A 55 -7.04 4.23 -6.66
N THR A 56 -6.91 5.47 -7.17
CA THR A 56 -6.16 5.74 -8.39
C THR A 56 -4.67 5.63 -8.16
N ALA A 57 -4.16 6.09 -7.01
CA ALA A 57 -2.75 5.90 -6.63
C ALA A 57 -2.39 4.41 -6.48
N ALA A 58 -3.25 3.62 -5.84
CA ALA A 58 -3.07 2.17 -5.72
C ALA A 58 -3.07 1.48 -7.10
N ALA A 59 -3.98 1.88 -8.01
CA ALA A 59 -4.03 1.36 -9.37
C ALA A 59 -2.78 1.71 -10.19
N MET A 60 -2.27 2.94 -10.06
CA MET A 60 -1.04 3.39 -10.71
C MET A 60 0.18 2.59 -10.24
N VAL A 61 0.29 2.32 -8.94
CA VAL A 61 1.37 1.50 -8.37
C VAL A 61 1.27 0.06 -8.87
N ALA A 62 0.06 -0.52 -8.92
CA ALA A 62 -0.15 -1.86 -9.46
C ALA A 62 0.23 -1.95 -10.94
N ALA A 63 -0.16 -0.97 -11.76
CA ALA A 63 0.22 -0.90 -13.17
C ALA A 63 1.74 -0.78 -13.34
N ALA A 64 2.39 0.10 -12.56
CA ALA A 64 3.84 0.30 -12.60
C ALA A 64 4.62 -0.97 -12.21
N LYS A 65 4.13 -1.76 -11.25
CA LYS A 65 4.73 -3.06 -10.88
C LYS A 65 4.72 -4.04 -12.05
N ILE A 66 3.58 -4.20 -12.72
CA ILE A 66 3.44 -5.14 -13.85
C ILE A 66 4.32 -4.68 -15.03
N GLN A 67 4.35 -3.38 -15.31
CA GLN A 67 5.22 -2.81 -16.35
C GLN A 67 6.70 -3.03 -16.03
N GLY A 68 7.12 -2.71 -14.81
CA GLY A 68 8.50 -2.84 -14.35
C GLY A 68 8.97 -4.29 -14.32
N ALA A 69 8.13 -5.20 -13.84
CA ALA A 69 8.42 -6.64 -13.85
C ALA A 69 8.57 -7.18 -15.28
N GLY A 70 7.73 -6.73 -16.21
CA GLY A 70 7.87 -7.09 -17.63
C GLY A 70 9.19 -6.61 -18.23
N LEU A 71 9.55 -5.34 -18.01
CA LEU A 71 10.81 -4.76 -18.50
C LEU A 71 12.05 -5.44 -17.89
N ALA A 72 11.98 -5.87 -16.63
CA ALA A 72 13.07 -6.59 -15.98
C ALA A 72 13.40 -7.93 -16.68
N THR A 73 12.42 -8.58 -17.31
CA THR A 73 12.65 -9.86 -18.00
C THR A 73 13.43 -9.75 -19.31
N ILE A 74 13.60 -8.54 -19.87
CA ILE A 74 14.41 -8.31 -21.08
C ILE A 74 15.85 -8.80 -20.88
N GLY A 75 16.35 -8.82 -19.64
CA GLY A 75 17.66 -9.40 -19.30
C GLY A 75 17.84 -10.87 -19.73
N LEU A 76 16.74 -11.64 -19.88
CA LEU A 76 16.82 -13.01 -20.38
C LEU A 76 17.30 -13.13 -21.83
N ALA A 77 17.13 -12.07 -22.64
CA ALA A 77 17.70 -12.06 -23.98
C ALA A 77 19.23 -12.19 -23.93
N GLY A 78 19.88 -11.56 -22.95
CA GLY A 78 21.32 -11.68 -22.72
C GLY A 78 21.74 -13.10 -22.35
N ALA A 79 20.97 -13.77 -21.48
CA ALA A 79 21.21 -15.16 -21.13
C ALA A 79 21.08 -16.09 -22.36
N GLY A 80 20.03 -15.91 -23.17
CA GLY A 80 19.83 -16.68 -24.40
C GLY A 80 20.97 -16.52 -25.41
N VAL A 81 21.44 -15.29 -25.62
CA VAL A 81 22.62 -15.01 -26.47
C VAL A 81 23.89 -15.62 -25.86
N GLY A 82 24.08 -15.53 -24.55
CA GLY A 82 25.22 -16.12 -23.84
C GLY A 82 25.28 -17.64 -24.02
N ILE A 83 24.14 -18.33 -23.85
CA ILE A 83 24.04 -19.78 -24.04
C ILE A 83 24.35 -20.16 -25.50
N GLY A 84 23.76 -19.45 -26.46
CA GLY A 84 24.00 -19.70 -27.89
C GLY A 84 25.47 -19.53 -28.29
N THR A 85 26.14 -18.51 -27.76
CA THR A 85 27.57 -18.26 -28.03
C THR A 85 28.48 -19.30 -27.38
N VAL A 86 28.21 -19.71 -26.14
CA VAL A 86 28.97 -20.77 -25.44
C VAL A 86 28.87 -22.10 -26.18
N PHE A 87 27.66 -22.55 -26.52
CA PHE A 87 27.48 -23.81 -27.24
C PHE A 87 27.96 -23.73 -28.70
N GLY A 88 27.82 -22.57 -29.35
CA GLY A 88 28.41 -22.34 -30.67
C GLY A 88 29.94 -22.48 -30.66
N GLY A 89 30.60 -21.89 -29.67
CA GLY A 89 32.04 -22.04 -29.45
C GLY A 89 32.46 -23.47 -29.12
N LEU A 90 31.65 -24.20 -28.35
CA LEU A 90 31.89 -25.62 -28.06
C LEU A 90 31.88 -26.47 -29.35
N ILE A 91 30.87 -26.33 -30.20
CA ILE A 91 30.75 -27.11 -31.43
C ILE A 91 31.94 -26.82 -32.36
N GLN A 92 32.30 -25.55 -32.54
CA GLN A 92 33.44 -25.17 -33.36
C GLN A 92 34.77 -25.69 -32.78
N GLY A 93 34.94 -25.63 -31.46
CA GLY A 93 36.13 -26.14 -30.77
C GLY A 93 36.27 -27.66 -30.89
N VAL A 94 35.18 -28.40 -30.68
CA VAL A 94 35.15 -29.86 -30.82
C VAL A 94 35.35 -30.28 -32.28
N ALA A 95 34.80 -29.54 -33.24
CA ALA A 95 35.00 -29.82 -34.67
C ALA A 95 36.47 -29.68 -35.10
N ARG A 96 37.24 -28.77 -34.47
CA ARG A 96 38.68 -28.59 -34.74
C ARG A 96 39.54 -29.64 -34.05
N ASN A 97 39.22 -30.01 -32.82
CA ASN A 97 39.97 -31.03 -32.09
C ASN A 97 39.05 -31.92 -31.22
N PRO A 98 38.59 -33.06 -31.75
CA PRO A 98 37.67 -33.95 -31.05
C PRO A 98 38.25 -34.58 -29.77
N SER A 99 39.58 -34.70 -29.68
CA SER A 99 40.26 -35.32 -28.53
C SER A 99 40.07 -34.53 -27.22
N LEU A 100 39.87 -33.21 -27.32
CA LEU A 100 39.69 -32.31 -26.18
C LEU A 100 38.22 -32.13 -25.77
N ARG A 101 37.29 -32.87 -26.39
CA ARG A 101 35.84 -32.73 -26.16
C ARG A 101 35.45 -32.74 -24.68
N GLY A 102 36.04 -33.63 -23.89
CA GLY A 102 35.72 -33.74 -22.45
C GLY A 102 36.03 -32.47 -21.67
N GLN A 103 37.20 -31.88 -21.92
CA GLN A 103 37.63 -30.65 -21.25
C GLN A 103 36.86 -29.42 -21.77
N LEU A 104 36.66 -29.31 -23.09
CA LEU A 104 35.86 -28.23 -23.68
C LEU A 104 34.40 -28.28 -23.20
N PHE A 105 33.84 -29.48 -23.02
CA PHE A 105 32.49 -29.62 -22.48
C PHE A 105 32.40 -29.15 -21.02
N GLN A 106 33.41 -29.43 -20.18
CA GLN A 106 33.45 -28.89 -18.81
C GLN A 106 33.50 -27.36 -18.78
N TYR A 107 34.30 -26.74 -19.65
CA TYR A 107 34.34 -25.27 -19.77
C TYR A 107 33.03 -24.70 -20.32
N ALA A 108 32.40 -25.38 -21.27
CA ALA A 108 31.10 -24.97 -21.80
C ALA A 108 29.99 -25.07 -20.75
N VAL A 109 29.97 -26.10 -19.92
CA VAL A 109 29.00 -26.24 -18.82
C VAL A 109 29.22 -25.15 -17.77
N LEU A 110 30.47 -24.81 -17.46
CA LEU A 110 30.77 -23.68 -16.56
C LEU A 110 30.28 -22.35 -17.15
N GLY A 111 30.54 -22.09 -18.44
CA GLY A 111 30.06 -20.92 -19.15
C GLY A 111 28.53 -20.84 -19.22
N PHE A 112 27.87 -21.97 -19.47
CA PHE A 112 26.40 -22.11 -19.42
C PHE A 112 25.85 -21.77 -18.04
N ALA A 113 26.45 -22.31 -16.97
CA ALA A 113 26.01 -22.03 -15.60
C ALA A 113 26.12 -20.55 -15.24
N PHE A 114 27.17 -19.85 -15.69
CA PHE A 114 27.29 -18.40 -15.50
C PHE A 114 26.27 -17.61 -16.32
N ALA A 115 26.03 -18.00 -17.58
CA ALA A 115 25.01 -17.38 -18.42
C ALA A 115 23.60 -17.52 -17.79
N GLU A 116 23.26 -18.72 -17.33
CA GLU A 116 22.02 -19.01 -16.61
C GLU A 116 21.93 -18.26 -15.29
N ALA A 117 23.01 -18.16 -14.51
CA ALA A 117 23.01 -17.40 -13.26
C ALA A 117 22.60 -15.94 -13.49
N THR A 118 23.10 -15.30 -14.56
CA THR A 118 22.69 -13.94 -14.91
C THR A 118 21.24 -13.85 -15.39
N GLY A 119 20.74 -14.87 -16.09
CA GLY A 119 19.33 -14.93 -16.51
C GLY A 119 18.38 -15.10 -15.33
N LEU A 120 18.67 -16.04 -14.44
CA LEU A 120 17.91 -16.28 -13.22
C LEU A 120 17.96 -15.08 -12.27
N PHE A 121 19.07 -14.35 -12.24
CA PHE A 121 19.14 -13.09 -11.49
C PHE A 121 18.17 -12.03 -12.02
N ALA A 122 18.03 -11.89 -13.34
CA ALA A 122 17.04 -10.99 -13.93
C ALA A 122 15.61 -11.42 -13.62
N LEU A 123 15.32 -12.73 -13.68
CA LEU A 123 14.02 -13.27 -13.27
C LEU A 123 13.73 -13.07 -11.79
N MET A 124 14.73 -13.23 -10.92
CA MET A 124 14.61 -12.96 -9.50
C MET A 124 14.15 -11.51 -9.27
N MET A 125 14.77 -10.54 -9.95
CA MET A 125 14.35 -9.14 -9.87
C MET A 125 12.93 -8.92 -10.39
N SER A 126 12.54 -9.58 -11.49
CA SER A 126 11.17 -9.52 -12.01
C SER A 126 10.15 -10.02 -10.97
N PHE A 127 10.43 -11.13 -10.28
CA PHE A 127 9.55 -11.66 -9.24
C PHE A 127 9.51 -10.79 -7.99
N LEU A 128 10.63 -10.17 -7.59
CA LEU A 128 10.63 -9.21 -6.50
C LEU A 128 9.73 -8.00 -6.83
N LEU A 129 9.75 -7.51 -8.07
CA LEU A 129 8.88 -6.42 -8.50
C LEU A 129 7.39 -6.80 -8.58
N LEU A 130 7.07 -8.07 -8.86
CA LEU A 130 5.69 -8.55 -8.98
C LEU A 130 5.04 -8.92 -7.63
N TYR A 131 5.80 -9.52 -6.72
CA TYR A 131 5.26 -10.15 -5.52
C TYR A 131 5.71 -9.52 -4.20
N VAL A 132 6.79 -8.73 -4.20
CA VAL A 132 7.36 -8.16 -2.97
C VAL A 132 7.24 -6.64 -2.93
N ALA A 133 7.66 -5.96 -4.01
CA ALA A 133 7.42 -4.54 -4.21
C ALA A 133 5.92 -4.29 -4.21
#